data_AF-A0ABD6F388-F1
#
_entry.id   AF-A0ABD6F388-F1
#
_cell.length_a   1.000
_cell.length_b   1.000
_cell.length_c   1.000
_cell.angle_alpha   90.00
_cell.angle_beta   90.00
_cell.angle_gamma   90.00
#
_symmetry.space_group_name_H-M   'P 1'
#
loop_
_entity.id
_entity.type
_entity.pdbx_description
1 polymer ?
#
loop_
_entity_poly.entity_id
_entity_poly.type
_entity_poly.pdbx_seq_one_letter_code
_entity_poly.pdbx_strand_id
1 'polypeptide(L)'
;MSGSPMSLWATSDSSVKGSLEIAEYLNCSTLDSKKLKICMKTKSIYDIMDAVNATGSAPYSADIVKFSPRADGDFFPRKLDDLIKESPKKPTLMGLAQKESAFFVIQGNCETLVAHIISPAKFDHFAASDIIKVIDEVFAPEEFFGDETKDAREDLYEHFVWRKHPNPNDTKFYLEMYTEHRVVRAEVLSTRREEKRGRK
;
A
#
# COMPACT_ATOMS: atom_id res chain seq x y z
N MET A 1 10.37 8.92 11.07
CA MET A 1 9.52 9.94 10.39
C MET A 1 8.99 9.29 9.11
N SER A 2 7.81 9.69 8.63
CA SER A 2 7.24 9.23 7.34
C SER A 2 6.92 7.74 7.28
N GLY A 3 6.64 7.11 8.43
CA GLY A 3 6.36 5.69 8.51
C GLY A 3 5.99 5.24 9.91
N SER A 4 5.12 4.23 9.96
CA SER A 4 4.63 3.59 11.19
C SER A 4 4.56 2.07 10.96
N PRO A 5 4.76 1.24 12.00
CA PRO A 5 4.45 -0.19 11.93
C PRO A 5 2.98 -0.48 11.55
N MET A 6 2.10 0.51 11.68
CA MET A 6 0.68 0.42 11.28
C MET A 6 0.42 0.79 9.82
N SER A 7 1.47 1.15 9.05
CA SER A 7 1.31 1.47 7.64
C SER A 7 0.99 0.19 6.86
N LEU A 8 0.16 0.29 5.81
CA LEU A 8 -0.25 -0.86 5.00
C LEU A 8 0.93 -1.64 4.40
N TRP A 9 2.03 -0.94 4.14
CA TRP A 9 3.24 -1.48 3.54
C TRP A 9 4.28 -1.96 4.56
N ALA A 10 4.03 -1.77 5.86
CA ALA A 10 4.99 -2.13 6.90
C ALA A 10 5.02 -3.64 7.14
N THR A 11 3.86 -4.31 7.06
CA THR A 11 3.77 -5.77 7.13
C THR A 11 2.59 -6.31 6.34
N SER A 12 2.80 -7.37 5.58
CA SER A 12 1.72 -8.08 4.89
C SER A 12 2.14 -9.50 4.49
N ASP A 13 1.16 -10.32 4.11
CA ASP A 13 1.40 -11.63 3.51
C ASP A 13 1.68 -11.54 1.99
N SER A 14 1.79 -10.33 1.42
CA SER A 14 2.07 -10.11 0.00
C SER A 14 3.39 -10.75 -0.44
N SER A 15 4.37 -10.78 0.49
CA SER A 15 5.67 -11.42 0.30
C SER A 15 5.57 -12.90 -0.02
N VAL A 16 4.53 -13.60 0.44
CA VAL A 16 4.27 -15.01 0.09
C VAL A 16 3.93 -15.13 -1.38
N LYS A 17 2.94 -14.35 -1.83
CA LYS A 17 2.51 -14.36 -3.23
C LYS A 17 3.67 -13.98 -4.16
N GLY A 18 4.36 -12.88 -3.85
CA GLY A 18 5.52 -12.44 -4.63
C GLY A 18 6.65 -13.49 -4.65
N SER A 19 6.90 -14.19 -3.55
CA SER A 19 7.92 -15.26 -3.50
C SER A 19 7.53 -16.47 -4.34
N LEU A 20 6.24 -16.81 -4.38
CA LEU A 20 5.73 -17.91 -5.20
C LEU A 20 5.80 -17.58 -6.70
N GLU A 21 5.47 -16.35 -7.09
CA GLU A 21 5.63 -15.87 -8.48
C GLU A 21 7.09 -15.96 -8.96
N ILE A 22 8.04 -15.53 -8.12
CA ILE A 22 9.48 -15.67 -8.42
C ILE A 22 9.87 -17.14 -8.54
N ALA A 23 9.41 -17.98 -7.60
CA ALA A 23 9.73 -19.41 -7.62
C ALA A 23 9.18 -20.09 -8.88
N GLU A 24 7.98 -19.70 -9.33
CA GLU A 24 7.41 -20.17 -10.59
C GLU A 24 8.25 -19.74 -11.80
N TYR A 25 8.60 -18.46 -11.89
CA TYR A 25 9.45 -17.94 -12.97
C TYR A 25 10.80 -18.66 -13.07
N LEU A 26 11.40 -19.01 -11.92
CA LEU A 26 12.70 -19.69 -11.84
C LEU A 26 12.62 -21.21 -11.92
N ASN A 27 11.45 -21.77 -12.25
CA ASN A 27 11.20 -23.21 -12.32
C ASN A 27 11.50 -23.95 -10.99
N CYS A 28 11.21 -23.28 -9.88
CA CYS A 28 11.29 -23.81 -8.51
C CYS A 28 9.91 -24.10 -7.89
N SER A 29 8.82 -23.95 -8.65
CA SER A 29 7.46 -24.17 -8.14
C SER A 29 7.25 -25.61 -7.68
N THR A 30 6.89 -25.77 -6.40
CA THR A 30 6.57 -27.04 -5.78
C THR A 30 5.69 -26.83 -4.56
N LEU A 31 4.81 -27.79 -4.27
CA LEU A 31 3.94 -27.76 -3.07
C LEU A 31 4.73 -28.02 -1.77
N ASP A 32 5.95 -28.55 -1.85
CA ASP A 32 6.81 -28.81 -0.70
C ASP A 32 7.71 -27.61 -0.39
N SER A 33 7.39 -26.88 0.68
CA SER A 33 8.14 -25.69 1.11
C SER A 33 9.64 -25.94 1.35
N LYS A 34 10.05 -27.15 1.76
CA LYS A 34 11.47 -27.48 1.95
C LYS A 34 12.18 -27.59 0.60
N LYS A 35 11.56 -28.26 -0.37
CA LYS A 35 12.10 -28.38 -1.73
C LYS A 35 12.14 -27.02 -2.44
N LEU A 36 11.10 -26.20 -2.28
CA LEU A 36 11.08 -24.83 -2.79
C LEU A 36 12.27 -24.05 -2.25
N LYS A 37 12.48 -24.06 -0.93
CA LYS A 37 13.60 -23.37 -0.27
C LYS A 37 14.96 -23.87 -0.79
N ILE A 38 15.13 -25.17 -0.96
CA ILE A 38 16.38 -25.75 -1.49
C ILE A 38 16.60 -25.27 -2.92
N CYS A 39 15.60 -25.32 -3.79
CA CYS A 39 15.70 -24.87 -5.18
C CYS A 39 16.05 -23.38 -5.26
N MET A 40 15.32 -22.54 -4.52
CA MET A 40 15.55 -21.09 -4.50
C MET A 40 16.97 -20.73 -4.04
N LYS A 41 17.54 -21.49 -3.10
CA LYS A 41 18.93 -21.29 -2.65
C LYS A 41 20.00 -21.62 -3.70
N THR A 42 19.66 -22.33 -4.77
CA THR A 42 20.58 -22.61 -5.88
C THR A 42 20.63 -21.48 -6.92
N LYS A 43 19.69 -20.54 -6.87
CA LYS A 43 19.58 -19.43 -7.83
C LYS A 43 20.55 -18.32 -7.47
N SER A 44 21.13 -17.68 -8.48
CA SER A 44 21.98 -16.52 -8.25
C SER A 44 21.12 -15.30 -7.89
N ILE A 45 21.76 -14.27 -7.31
CA ILE A 45 21.07 -12.99 -7.08
C ILE A 45 20.59 -12.37 -8.39
N TYR A 46 21.32 -12.57 -9.50
CA TYR A 46 20.93 -12.05 -10.81
C TYR A 46 19.65 -12.72 -11.31
N ASP A 47 19.55 -14.04 -11.22
CA ASP A 47 18.33 -14.76 -11.59
C ASP A 47 17.11 -14.28 -10.78
N ILE A 48 17.32 -14.04 -9.48
CA ILE A 48 16.26 -13.54 -8.59
C ILE A 48 15.85 -12.12 -8.99
N MET A 49 16.79 -11.22 -9.26
CA MET A 49 16.49 -9.85 -9.67
C MET A 49 15.82 -9.80 -11.04
N ASP A 50 16.24 -10.66 -11.98
CA ASP A 50 15.59 -10.80 -13.29
C ASP A 50 14.16 -11.30 -13.14
N ALA A 51 13.92 -12.26 -12.23
CA ALA A 51 12.57 -12.73 -11.90
C ALA A 51 11.72 -11.64 -11.24
N VAL A 52 12.29 -10.81 -10.36
CA VAL A 52 11.59 -9.65 -9.76
C VAL A 52 11.15 -8.69 -10.86
N ASN A 53 12.05 -8.36 -11.80
CA ASN A 53 11.74 -7.47 -12.91
C ASN A 53 10.67 -8.06 -13.84
N ALA A 54 10.78 -9.35 -14.16
CA ALA A 54 9.85 -10.03 -15.07
C ALA A 54 8.45 -10.23 -14.47
N THR A 55 8.35 -10.45 -13.15
CA THR A 55 7.06 -10.65 -12.45
C THR A 55 6.46 -9.36 -11.92
N GLY A 56 7.05 -8.21 -12.24
CA GLY A 56 6.66 -6.91 -11.71
C GLY A 56 7.26 -6.64 -10.34
N SER A 57 8.02 -5.55 -10.23
CA SER A 57 8.73 -5.14 -9.02
C SER A 57 7.84 -4.47 -7.98
N ALA A 58 6.74 -3.83 -8.41
CA ALA A 58 5.76 -3.16 -7.55
C ALA A 58 4.34 -3.71 -7.74
N PRO A 59 3.57 -3.83 -6.64
CA PRO A 59 2.15 -4.17 -6.73
C PRO A 59 1.32 -2.94 -7.17
N TYR A 60 0.27 -3.18 -7.97
CA TYR A 60 -0.80 -2.20 -8.17
C TYR A 60 -1.84 -2.33 -7.05
N SER A 61 -1.45 -1.90 -5.84
CA SER A 61 -2.30 -1.98 -4.66
C SER A 61 -1.93 -0.89 -3.65
N ALA A 62 -2.77 -0.71 -2.63
CA ALA A 62 -2.47 0.21 -1.53
C ALA A 62 -1.37 -0.31 -0.57
N ASP A 63 -1.14 -1.63 -0.54
CA ASP A 63 0.14 -2.16 -0.06
C ASP A 63 1.13 -2.04 -1.21
N ILE A 64 2.08 -1.13 -1.05
CA ILE A 64 3.02 -0.73 -2.10
C ILE A 64 4.28 -1.60 -2.10
N VAL A 65 4.45 -2.51 -1.14
CA VAL A 65 5.66 -3.32 -1.02
C VAL A 65 5.33 -4.77 -1.38
N LYS A 66 5.90 -5.26 -2.49
CA LYS A 66 5.75 -6.67 -2.92
C LYS A 66 6.38 -7.65 -1.92
N PHE A 67 7.46 -7.24 -1.26
CA PHE A 67 8.22 -8.05 -0.30
C PHE A 67 8.33 -7.35 1.05
N SER A 68 7.24 -7.35 1.81
CA SER A 68 7.17 -6.76 3.15
C SER A 68 7.55 -7.79 4.24
N PRO A 69 8.00 -7.33 5.42
CA PRO A 69 8.09 -8.18 6.59
C PRO A 69 6.73 -8.83 6.94
N ARG A 70 6.77 -10.01 7.56
CA ARG A 70 5.57 -10.72 8.02
C ARG A 70 5.77 -11.28 9.41
N ALA A 71 4.68 -11.60 10.10
CA ALA A 71 4.73 -12.42 11.30
C ALA A 71 5.27 -13.81 10.94
N ASP A 72 6.43 -14.16 11.49
CA ASP A 72 7.17 -15.38 11.18
C ASP A 72 7.21 -16.38 12.35
N GLY A 73 6.67 -15.99 13.51
CA GLY A 73 6.70 -16.82 14.72
C GLY A 73 8.01 -16.76 15.49
N ASP A 74 8.98 -15.96 15.03
CA ASP A 74 10.31 -15.81 15.63
C ASP A 74 10.62 -14.32 15.88
N PHE A 75 11.06 -13.59 14.85
CA PHE A 75 11.35 -12.16 14.96
C PHE A 75 10.07 -11.36 15.25
N PHE A 76 9.01 -11.64 14.49
CA PHE A 76 7.65 -11.17 14.77
C PHE A 76 6.79 -12.36 15.18
N PRO A 77 6.73 -12.68 16.49
CA PRO A 77 6.07 -13.89 16.96
C PRO A 77 4.55 -13.87 16.76
N ARG A 78 3.96 -12.67 16.63
CA ARG A 78 2.52 -12.43 16.44
C ARG A 78 2.31 -11.18 15.56
N LYS A 79 1.03 -10.89 15.28
CA LYS A 79 0.62 -9.67 14.56
C LYS A 79 1.06 -8.42 15.32
N LEU A 80 1.50 -7.39 14.58
CA LEU A 80 1.94 -6.12 15.15
C LEU A 80 0.88 -5.45 16.03
N ASP A 81 -0.40 -5.53 15.65
CA ASP A 81 -1.53 -5.00 16.43
C ASP A 81 -1.57 -5.54 17.87
N ASP A 82 -1.08 -6.75 18.12
CA ASP A 82 -1.03 -7.34 19.46
C ASP A 82 0.28 -7.00 20.17
N LEU A 83 1.40 -7.05 19.44
CA LEU A 83 2.71 -6.70 19.98
C LEU A 83 2.77 -5.25 20.47
N ILE A 84 2.13 -4.32 19.76
CA ILE A 84 2.09 -2.90 20.15
C ILE A 84 1.37 -2.69 21.49
N LYS A 85 0.34 -3.49 21.80
CA LYS A 85 -0.42 -3.37 23.06
C LYS A 85 0.39 -3.81 24.28
N GLU A 86 1.29 -4.77 24.09
CA GLU A 86 2.11 -5.35 25.15
C GLU A 86 3.51 -4.72 25.24
N SER A 87 3.91 -3.97 24.22
CA SER A 87 5.23 -3.35 24.15
C SER A 87 5.41 -2.30 25.25
N PRO A 88 6.60 -2.24 25.88
CA PRO A 88 6.94 -1.15 26.78
C PRO A 88 6.79 0.21 26.08
N LYS A 89 6.10 1.15 26.72
CA LYS A 89 5.95 2.51 26.20
C LYS A 89 7.30 3.21 26.17
N LYS A 90 7.68 3.73 25.00
CA LYS A 90 8.88 4.54 24.82
C LYS A 90 8.48 5.92 24.29
N PRO A 91 9.01 7.02 24.85
CA PRO A 91 8.82 8.35 24.28
C PRO A 91 9.21 8.32 22.80
N THR A 92 8.27 8.66 21.92
CA THR A 92 8.45 8.56 20.47
C THR A 92 7.98 9.85 19.83
N LEU A 93 8.81 10.41 18.96
CA LEU A 93 8.41 11.50 18.08
C LEU A 93 8.04 10.90 16.72
N MET A 94 6.78 11.06 16.33
CA MET A 94 6.28 10.70 15.01
C MET A 94 5.93 11.97 14.25
N GLY A 95 6.18 11.96 12.95
CA GLY A 95 5.92 13.08 12.07
C GLY A 95 5.78 12.60 10.63
N LEU A 96 4.93 13.30 9.89
CA LEU A 96 4.63 13.10 8.49
C LEU A 96 4.77 14.45 7.78
N ALA A 97 5.23 14.46 6.54
CA ALA A 97 5.12 15.62 5.66
C ALA A 97 3.79 15.57 4.89
N GLN A 98 3.21 16.75 4.65
CA GLN A 98 1.87 16.86 4.06
C GLN A 98 1.76 16.21 2.67
N LYS A 99 2.84 16.26 1.88
CA LYS A 99 2.88 15.76 0.48
C LYS A 99 3.89 14.63 0.28
N GLU A 100 4.06 13.74 1.26
CA GLU A 100 5.00 12.60 1.17
C GLU A 100 4.76 11.72 -0.06
N SER A 101 3.51 11.59 -0.49
CA SER A 101 3.21 10.72 -1.62
C SER A 101 3.68 11.28 -2.97
N ALA A 102 4.01 12.58 -3.05
CA ALA A 102 4.55 13.19 -4.27
C ALA A 102 5.84 12.50 -4.75
N PHE A 103 6.68 12.05 -3.81
CA PHE A 103 7.89 11.27 -4.12
C PHE A 103 7.57 9.99 -4.90
N PHE A 104 6.47 9.33 -4.54
CA PHE A 104 6.07 8.06 -5.07
C PHE A 104 5.26 8.18 -6.36
N VAL A 105 4.35 9.14 -6.45
CA VAL A 105 3.29 9.15 -7.47
C VAL A 105 3.45 10.22 -8.54
N ILE A 106 4.24 11.26 -8.28
CA ILE A 106 4.52 12.35 -9.25
C ILE A 106 5.96 12.25 -9.75
N GLN A 107 6.92 12.07 -8.84
CA GLN A 107 8.32 11.98 -9.24
C GLN A 107 8.69 10.61 -9.83
N GLY A 108 7.96 9.55 -9.47
CA GLY A 108 8.24 8.20 -9.95
C GLY A 108 9.61 7.66 -9.53
N ASN A 109 10.25 8.26 -8.52
CA ASN A 109 11.63 7.99 -8.13
C ASN A 109 11.85 6.58 -7.53
N CYS A 110 10.81 5.75 -7.45
CA CYS A 110 10.88 4.39 -6.93
C CYS A 110 9.83 3.49 -7.58
N GLU A 111 10.04 3.16 -8.85
CA GLU A 111 9.17 2.26 -9.63
C GLU A 111 9.01 0.87 -8.99
N THR A 112 9.97 0.44 -8.16
CA THR A 112 9.91 -0.82 -7.40
C THR A 112 8.96 -0.77 -6.20
N LEU A 113 8.45 0.40 -5.83
CA LEU A 113 7.47 0.56 -4.77
C LEU A 113 6.09 0.91 -5.32
N VAL A 114 5.96 1.61 -6.45
CA VAL A 114 4.64 2.15 -6.83
C VAL A 114 4.35 1.97 -8.31
N ALA A 115 3.27 1.24 -8.59
CA ALA A 115 2.77 1.00 -9.94
C ALA A 115 1.70 2.01 -10.41
N HIS A 116 1.26 2.95 -9.55
CA HIS A 116 0.25 3.97 -9.88
C HIS A 116 0.83 5.39 -9.97
N ILE A 117 1.98 5.51 -10.65
CA ILE A 117 2.62 6.78 -10.98
C ILE A 117 1.78 7.52 -12.03
N ILE A 118 1.56 8.82 -11.85
CA ILE A 118 0.95 9.67 -12.86
C ILE A 118 2.03 10.06 -13.87
N SER A 119 1.84 9.68 -15.13
CA SER A 119 2.70 10.14 -16.22
C SER A 119 2.62 11.67 -16.36
N PRO A 120 3.74 12.37 -16.61
CA PRO A 120 3.73 13.81 -16.87
C PRO A 120 2.76 14.24 -17.99
N ALA A 121 2.54 13.39 -18.99
CA ALA A 121 1.59 13.64 -20.08
C ALA A 121 0.12 13.72 -19.60
N LYS A 122 -0.18 13.18 -18.41
CA LYS A 122 -1.51 13.24 -17.80
C LYS A 122 -1.67 14.45 -16.89
N PHE A 123 -0.60 15.19 -16.59
CA PHE A 123 -0.68 16.28 -15.62
C PHE A 123 -1.70 17.34 -15.99
N ASP A 124 -1.83 17.74 -17.26
CA ASP A 124 -2.79 18.78 -17.68
C ASP A 124 -4.24 18.28 -17.78
N HIS A 125 -4.44 16.95 -17.71
CA HIS A 125 -5.73 16.30 -17.88
C HIS A 125 -6.19 15.53 -16.64
N PHE A 126 -5.44 15.62 -15.54
CA PHE A 126 -5.76 14.91 -14.30
C PHE A 126 -7.00 15.52 -13.64
N ALA A 127 -8.02 14.70 -13.40
CA ALA A 127 -9.33 15.19 -12.94
C ALA A 127 -9.89 14.37 -11.78
N ALA A 128 -11.03 14.80 -11.25
CA ALA A 128 -11.80 14.10 -10.23
C ALA A 128 -11.98 12.60 -10.53
N SER A 129 -12.31 12.26 -11.78
CA SER A 129 -12.52 10.87 -12.23
C SER A 129 -11.29 9.99 -12.05
N ASP A 130 -10.08 10.56 -12.14
CA ASP A 130 -8.86 9.80 -11.95
C ASP A 130 -8.64 9.44 -10.48
N ILE A 131 -8.94 10.37 -9.57
CA ILE A 131 -8.87 10.11 -8.13
C ILE A 131 -9.91 9.06 -7.74
N ILE A 132 -11.15 9.18 -8.22
CA ILE A 132 -12.23 8.21 -7.99
C ILE A 132 -11.79 6.81 -8.42
N LYS A 133 -11.24 6.69 -9.63
CA LYS A 133 -10.75 5.41 -10.14
C LYS A 133 -9.70 4.79 -9.23
N VAL A 134 -8.71 5.57 -8.78
CA VAL A 134 -7.67 5.04 -7.89
C VAL A 134 -8.24 4.70 -6.51
N ILE A 135 -9.20 5.47 -5.99
CA ILE A 135 -9.92 5.12 -4.76
C ILE A 135 -10.58 3.76 -4.91
N ASP A 136 -11.30 3.53 -6.00
CA ASP A 136 -12.09 2.32 -6.20
C ASP A 136 -11.23 1.07 -6.40
N GLU A 137 -10.15 1.20 -7.17
CA GLU A 137 -9.29 0.08 -7.56
C GLU A 137 -8.20 -0.21 -6.53
N VAL A 138 -7.70 0.80 -5.81
CA VAL A 138 -6.49 0.69 -5.00
C VAL A 138 -6.77 0.85 -3.51
N PHE A 139 -7.52 1.89 -3.11
CA PHE A 139 -7.66 2.26 -1.69
C PHE A 139 -8.88 1.67 -1.00
N ALA A 140 -9.98 1.51 -1.73
CA ALA A 140 -11.23 0.91 -1.30
C ALA A 140 -11.75 -0.13 -2.32
N PRO A 141 -10.98 -1.21 -2.59
CA PRO A 141 -11.50 -2.33 -3.37
C PRO A 141 -12.57 -3.07 -2.57
N GLU A 142 -13.57 -3.61 -3.27
CA GLU A 142 -14.66 -4.38 -2.64
C GLU A 142 -14.16 -5.57 -1.83
N GLU A 143 -13.06 -6.21 -2.28
CA GLU A 143 -12.41 -7.32 -1.58
C GLU A 143 -12.03 -6.98 -0.13
N PHE A 144 -11.68 -5.72 0.16
CA PHE A 144 -11.22 -5.30 1.48
C PHE A 144 -12.34 -4.81 2.40
N PHE A 145 -13.42 -4.26 1.84
CA PHE A 145 -14.45 -3.57 2.61
C PHE A 145 -15.80 -4.29 2.59
N GLY A 146 -16.04 -5.21 1.64
CA GLY A 146 -17.30 -5.96 1.53
C GLY A 146 -18.51 -5.03 1.52
N ASP A 147 -19.45 -5.26 2.43
CA ASP A 147 -20.68 -4.46 2.56
C ASP A 147 -20.42 -2.99 2.92
N GLU A 148 -19.27 -2.66 3.54
CA GLU A 148 -18.91 -1.29 3.92
C GLU A 148 -18.23 -0.51 2.78
N THR A 149 -18.05 -1.11 1.61
CA THR A 149 -17.29 -0.50 0.51
C THR A 149 -17.88 0.83 0.07
N LYS A 150 -19.21 0.90 -0.03
CA LYS A 150 -19.91 2.11 -0.46
C LYS A 150 -19.62 3.28 0.48
N ASP A 151 -19.78 3.05 1.77
CA ASP A 151 -19.55 4.09 2.77
C ASP A 151 -18.06 4.48 2.81
N ALA A 152 -17.15 3.52 2.68
CA ALA A 152 -15.71 3.79 2.68
C ALA A 152 -15.26 4.62 1.48
N ARG A 153 -15.83 4.35 0.29
CA ARG A 153 -15.60 5.14 -0.91
C ARG A 153 -16.17 6.55 -0.77
N GLU A 154 -17.38 6.69 -0.23
CA GLU A 154 -18.01 8.00 -0.02
C GLU A 154 -17.16 8.89 0.91
N ASP A 155 -16.68 8.36 2.03
CA ASP A 155 -15.79 9.08 2.95
C ASP A 155 -14.52 9.57 2.24
N LEU A 156 -13.95 8.73 1.37
CA LEU A 156 -12.75 9.08 0.60
C LEU A 156 -13.06 10.09 -0.50
N TYR A 157 -14.18 9.98 -1.20
CA TYR A 157 -14.58 10.95 -2.23
C TYR A 157 -14.84 12.32 -1.63
N GLU A 158 -15.56 12.38 -0.51
CA GLU A 158 -15.87 13.62 0.19
C GLU A 158 -14.57 14.36 0.57
N HIS A 159 -13.57 13.62 1.04
CA HIS A 159 -12.29 14.20 1.41
C HIS A 159 -11.42 14.59 0.21
N PHE A 160 -11.31 13.73 -0.81
CA PHE A 160 -10.31 13.88 -1.88
C PHE A 160 -10.82 14.54 -3.15
N VAL A 161 -12.13 14.51 -3.38
CA VAL A 161 -12.75 14.92 -4.63
C VAL A 161 -13.69 16.08 -4.40
N TRP A 162 -14.54 16.01 -3.36
CA TRP A 162 -15.61 16.99 -3.16
C TRP A 162 -15.25 18.12 -2.20
N ARG A 163 -14.20 17.95 -1.39
CA ARG A 163 -13.74 18.93 -0.41
C ARG A 163 -13.59 20.32 -1.04
N LYS A 164 -14.41 21.26 -0.57
CA LYS A 164 -14.51 22.69 -1.00
C LYS A 164 -15.22 22.96 -2.34
N HIS A 165 -15.99 22.01 -2.88
CA HIS A 165 -16.68 22.16 -4.18
C HIS A 165 -15.76 22.69 -5.30
N PRO A 166 -14.63 22.02 -5.57
CA PRO A 166 -13.65 22.46 -6.56
C PRO A 166 -14.24 22.42 -7.98
N ASN A 167 -13.73 23.28 -8.86
CA ASN A 167 -14.02 23.16 -10.29
C ASN A 167 -13.56 21.76 -10.76
N PRO A 168 -14.41 20.95 -11.42
CA PRO A 168 -14.02 19.62 -11.91
C PRO A 168 -12.86 19.63 -12.92
N ASN A 169 -12.54 20.79 -13.49
CA ASN A 169 -11.39 21.02 -14.36
C ASN A 169 -10.20 21.68 -13.66
N ASP A 170 -10.20 21.82 -12.32
CA ASP A 170 -9.04 22.30 -11.56
C ASP A 170 -8.01 21.17 -11.41
N THR A 171 -7.30 20.95 -12.50
CA THR A 171 -6.28 19.92 -12.61
C THR A 171 -5.21 20.04 -11.51
N LYS A 172 -4.81 21.27 -11.17
CA LYS A 172 -3.81 21.52 -10.12
C LYS A 172 -4.34 21.06 -8.77
N PHE A 173 -5.59 21.40 -8.45
CA PHE A 173 -6.23 20.91 -7.22
C PHE A 173 -6.21 19.38 -7.15
N TYR A 174 -6.61 18.67 -8.21
CA TYR A 174 -6.66 17.21 -8.18
C TYR A 174 -5.28 16.56 -8.08
N LEU A 175 -4.26 17.11 -8.77
CA LEU A 175 -2.89 16.67 -8.60
C LEU A 175 -2.41 16.87 -7.15
N GLU A 176 -2.73 18.00 -6.54
CA GLU A 176 -2.38 18.26 -5.14
C GLU A 176 -3.07 17.28 -4.18
N MET A 177 -4.38 17.05 -4.34
CA MET A 177 -5.12 16.06 -3.54
C MET A 177 -4.54 14.66 -3.69
N TYR A 178 -4.14 14.29 -4.90
CA TYR A 178 -3.44 13.03 -5.15
C TYR A 178 -2.02 12.99 -4.57
N THR A 179 -1.45 14.08 -4.07
CA THR A 179 -0.21 14.02 -3.28
C THR A 179 -0.44 13.92 -1.77
N GLU A 180 -1.66 14.10 -1.31
CA GLU A 180 -2.06 13.98 0.10
C GLU A 180 -2.67 12.60 0.43
N HIS A 181 -3.14 11.86 -0.60
CA HIS A 181 -4.06 10.72 -0.42
C HIS A 181 -3.58 9.56 0.47
N ARG A 182 -2.28 9.33 0.56
CA ARG A 182 -1.74 8.19 1.34
C ARG A 182 -1.78 8.41 2.85
N VAL A 183 -1.95 9.65 3.31
CA VAL A 183 -2.02 9.98 4.73
C VAL A 183 -3.38 9.57 5.33
N VAL A 184 -4.45 9.60 4.53
CA VAL A 184 -5.83 9.56 5.06
C VAL A 184 -6.46 8.16 5.09
N ARG A 185 -6.01 7.17 4.30
CA ARG A 185 -6.50 5.78 4.51
C ARG A 185 -6.19 5.30 5.93
N ALA A 186 -5.07 5.73 6.51
CA ALA A 186 -4.75 5.47 7.91
C ALA A 186 -5.74 6.18 8.85
N GLU A 187 -6.12 7.42 8.57
CA GLU A 187 -7.07 8.20 9.37
C GLU A 187 -8.52 7.67 9.28
N VAL A 188 -9.04 7.38 8.08
CA VAL A 188 -10.40 6.83 7.87
C VAL A 188 -10.54 5.45 8.52
N LEU A 189 -9.53 4.58 8.37
CA LEU A 189 -9.52 3.28 9.04
C LEU A 189 -9.37 3.42 10.57
N SER A 190 -8.61 4.41 11.06
CA SER A 190 -8.47 4.66 12.50
C SER A 190 -9.77 5.19 13.12
N THR A 191 -10.45 6.13 12.45
CA THR A 191 -11.69 6.75 12.92
C THR A 191 -12.81 5.71 12.99
N ARG A 192 -12.96 4.86 11.96
CA ARG A 192 -13.93 3.75 11.99
C ARG A 192 -13.61 2.70 13.07
N ARG A 193 -12.33 2.44 13.37
CA ARG A 193 -11.93 1.55 14.49
C ARG A 193 -12.29 2.15 15.85
N GLU A 194 -12.21 3.47 16.02
CA GLU A 194 -12.59 4.17 17.24
C GLU A 194 -14.11 4.25 17.42
N GLU A 195 -14.88 4.53 16.36
CA GLU A 195 -16.35 4.53 16.40
C GLU A 195 -16.94 3.15 16.74
N LYS A 196 -16.33 2.06 16.25
CA LYS A 196 -16.70 0.69 16.64
C LYS A 196 -16.34 0.34 18.09
N ARG A 197 -15.35 1.02 18.69
CA ARG A 197 -14.98 0.86 20.10
C ARG A 197 -15.84 1.70 21.06
N GLY A 198 -16.35 2.84 20.61
CA GLY A 198 -17.27 3.69 21.39
C GLY A 198 -18.72 3.17 21.45
N ARG A 199 -19.07 2.14 20.67
CA ARG A 199 -20.40 1.48 20.65
C ARG A 199 -20.45 0.13 21.41
N LYS A 200 -19.47 -0.17 22.27
CA LYS A 200 -19.46 -1.36 23.14
C LYS A 200 -19.46 -0.99 24.61
#